data_AF-A0A0H5BBT6-F1
#
_entry.id   AF-A0A0H5BBT6-F1
#
_cell.length_a   1.000
_cell.length_b   1.000
_cell.length_c   1.000
_cell.angle_alpha   90.00
_cell.angle_beta   90.00
_cell.angle_gamma   90.00
#
_symmetry.space_group_name_H-M   'P 1'
#
loop_
_entity.id
_entity.type
_entity.pdbx_description
1 polymer ?
#
loop_
_entity_poly.entity_id
_entity_poly.type
_entity_poly.pdbx_seq_one_letter_code
_entity_poly.pdbx_strand_id
1 'polypeptide(L)'
;MDKIPADLVGSWIKLDAAPQAEEYPDVLRIEPSGIYRGGSAGERRFLIWDDGTVRKVRSDRLAISTATDAIVDYSFRLADDVLEITTPEALVLRYRRGP
;
A
#
# COMPACT_ATOMS: atom_id res chain seq x y z
N MET A 1 17.20 3.46 -10.63
CA MET A 1 15.97 2.88 -10.07
C MET A 1 15.64 3.69 -8.84
N ASP A 2 14.55 4.42 -8.85
CA ASP A 2 14.21 5.29 -7.72
C ASP A 2 13.86 4.40 -6.53
N LYS A 3 14.67 4.55 -5.48
CA LYS A 3 14.52 3.79 -4.24
C LYS A 3 13.18 4.17 -3.60
N ILE A 4 12.55 3.22 -2.94
CA ILE A 4 11.41 3.53 -2.08
C ILE A 4 11.86 4.58 -1.04
N PRO A 5 11.07 5.63 -0.81
CA PRO A 5 11.35 6.58 0.26
C PRO A 5 11.52 5.88 1.61
N ALA A 6 12.53 6.27 2.37
CA ALA A 6 12.82 5.67 3.67
C ALA A 6 11.68 5.88 4.69
N ASP A 7 10.91 6.95 4.52
CA ASP A 7 9.72 7.25 5.30
C ASP A 7 8.51 6.35 4.95
N LEU A 8 8.52 5.65 3.81
CA LEU A 8 7.50 4.64 3.47
C LEU A 8 7.87 3.22 3.93
N VAL A 9 9.14 2.96 4.23
CA VAL A 9 9.61 1.65 4.73
C VAL A 9 9.05 1.40 6.12
N GLY A 10 8.57 0.17 6.35
CA GLY A 10 8.05 -0.27 7.65
C GLY A 10 6.71 -0.99 7.53
N SER A 11 6.03 -1.13 8.68
CA SER A 11 4.70 -1.71 8.78
C SER A 11 3.65 -0.61 8.79
N TRP A 12 2.52 -0.88 8.15
CA TRP A 12 1.39 0.01 8.01
C TRP A 12 0.11 -0.76 8.32
N ILE A 13 -0.77 -0.19 9.14
CA ILE A 13 -2.03 -0.81 9.60
C ILE A 13 -3.17 0.03 9.03
N LYS A 14 -4.08 -0.60 8.29
CA LYS A 14 -5.22 0.08 7.68
C LYS A 14 -6.11 0.69 8.77
N LEU A 15 -6.55 1.92 8.52
CA LEU A 15 -7.49 2.66 9.36
C LEU A 15 -8.94 2.56 8.87
N ASP A 16 -9.14 2.41 7.56
CA ASP A 16 -10.47 2.39 6.98
C ASP A 16 -11.16 1.03 7.16
N ALA A 17 -12.44 1.08 7.55
CA ALA A 17 -13.34 -0.08 7.59
C ALA A 17 -14.40 -0.01 6.47
N ALA A 18 -14.19 0.81 5.44
CA ALA A 18 -15.13 0.94 4.34
C ALA A 18 -15.19 -0.38 3.54
N PRO A 19 -16.39 -0.86 3.13
CA PRO A 19 -16.51 -2.11 2.38
C PRO A 19 -15.67 -2.14 1.11
N GLN A 20 -15.51 -1.00 0.42
CA GLN A 20 -14.70 -0.89 -0.80
C GLN A 20 -13.19 -1.08 -0.53
N ALA A 21 -12.74 -0.88 0.71
CA ALA A 21 -11.37 -1.08 1.11
C ALA A 21 -11.07 -2.52 1.57
N GLU A 22 -12.08 -3.40 1.67
CA GLU A 22 -11.92 -4.78 2.17
C GLU A 22 -11.04 -5.67 1.28
N GLU A 23 -10.93 -5.34 -0.01
CA GLU A 23 -10.09 -6.06 -0.97
C GLU A 23 -8.61 -5.68 -0.86
N TYR A 24 -8.26 -4.66 -0.08
CA TYR A 24 -6.88 -4.25 0.18
C TYR A 24 -6.39 -4.84 1.51
N PRO A 25 -5.07 -4.94 1.75
CA PRO A 25 -4.54 -5.52 2.99
C PRO A 25 -4.86 -4.66 4.22
N ASP A 26 -5.13 -5.31 5.35
CA ASP A 26 -5.22 -4.68 6.68
C ASP A 26 -3.84 -4.32 7.22
N VAL A 27 -2.82 -5.10 6.87
CA VAL A 27 -1.42 -4.83 7.20
C VAL A 27 -0.61 -4.80 5.92
N LEU A 28 0.11 -3.71 5.69
CA LEU A 28 1.02 -3.54 4.57
C LEU A 28 2.44 -3.36 5.10
N ARG A 29 3.36 -4.24 4.73
CA ARG A 29 4.79 -4.11 5.05
C ARG A 29 5.56 -3.74 3.80
N ILE A 30 6.37 -2.68 3.87
CA ILE A 30 7.22 -2.22 2.78
C ILE A 30 8.69 -2.35 3.18
N GLU A 31 9.48 -3.05 2.37
CA GLU A 31 10.91 -3.29 2.59
C GLU A 31 11.77 -2.25 1.84
N PRO A 32 13.01 -1.96 2.30
CA PRO A 32 13.94 -1.05 1.61
C PRO A 32 14.27 -1.45 0.17
N SER A 33 14.10 -2.73 -0.16
CA SER A 33 14.31 -3.31 -1.49
C SER A 33 13.23 -2.93 -2.49
N GLY A 34 12.11 -2.35 -2.04
CA GLY A 34 10.92 -2.12 -2.86
C GLY A 34 10.02 -3.36 -2.96
N ILE A 35 10.21 -4.36 -2.11
CA ILE A 35 9.25 -5.45 -1.91
C ILE A 35 8.19 -5.02 -0.90
N TYR A 36 6.94 -5.40 -1.13
CA TYR A 36 5.89 -5.27 -0.13
C TYR A 36 5.21 -6.62 0.16
N ARG A 37 4.57 -6.71 1.32
CA ARG A 37 3.68 -7.81 1.69
C ARG A 37 2.42 -7.27 2.35
N GLY A 38 1.27 -7.65 1.79
CA GLY A 38 -0.05 -7.43 2.34
C GLY A 38 -0.51 -8.61 3.21
N GLY A 39 -1.30 -8.32 4.22
CA GLY A 39 -1.94 -9.30 5.07
C GLY A 39 -3.35 -8.87 5.47
N SER A 40 -4.22 -9.87 5.67
CA SER A 40 -5.55 -9.71 6.27
C SER A 40 -5.45 -10.10 7.75
N ALA A 41 -6.14 -9.38 8.63
CA ALA A 41 -6.23 -9.73 10.05
C ALA A 41 -7.18 -10.91 10.30
N GLY A 42 -8.04 -11.25 9.33
CA GLY A 42 -9.06 -12.29 9.43
C GLY A 42 -8.83 -13.47 8.49
N GLU A 43 -9.92 -14.02 7.96
CA GLU A 43 -9.88 -15.13 7.00
C GLU A 43 -9.03 -14.78 5.77
N ARG A 44 -8.49 -15.83 5.11
CA ARG A 44 -7.75 -15.67 3.85
C ARG A 44 -8.68 -15.05 2.80
N ARG A 45 -8.42 -13.79 2.47
CA ARG A 45 -9.05 -13.06 1.36
C ARG A 45 -8.06 -12.96 0.20
N PHE A 46 -8.58 -12.96 -1.03
CA PHE A 46 -7.79 -12.54 -2.18
C PHE A 46 -7.65 -11.02 -2.11
N LEU A 47 -6.45 -10.57 -1.78
CA LEU A 47 -6.15 -9.15 -1.66
C LEU A 47 -5.65 -8.62 -3.01
N ILE A 48 -6.03 -7.40 -3.38
CA ILE A 48 -5.45 -6.70 -4.53
C ILE A 48 -3.93 -6.51 -4.35
N TRP A 49 -3.51 -6.30 -3.10
CA TRP A 49 -2.10 -6.27 -2.70
C TRP A 49 -1.83 -7.39 -1.70
N ASP A 50 -1.23 -8.49 -2.16
CA ASP A 50 -0.84 -9.65 -1.36
C ASP A 50 0.68 -9.71 -1.17
N ASP A 51 1.46 -9.74 -2.24
CA ASP A 51 2.89 -9.56 -2.24
C ASP A 51 3.38 -9.09 -3.61
N GLY A 52 4.45 -8.31 -3.62
CA GLY A 52 4.95 -7.80 -4.88
C GLY A 52 5.94 -6.67 -4.72
N THR A 53 5.94 -5.77 -5.70
CA THR A 53 6.88 -4.66 -5.79
C THR A 53 6.17 -3.33 -5.65
N VAL A 54 6.84 -2.38 -5.00
CA VAL A 54 6.44 -0.99 -4.89
C VAL A 54 7.63 -0.09 -5.20
N ARG A 55 7.41 0.91 -6.04
CA ARG A 55 8.42 1.93 -6.35
C ARG A 55 7.80 3.30 -6.45
N LYS A 56 8.54 4.32 -6.05
CA LYS A 56 8.14 5.71 -6.28
C LYS A 56 8.47 6.09 -7.72
N VAL A 57 7.47 6.56 -8.46
CA VAL A 57 7.65 6.99 -9.87
C VAL A 57 7.57 8.50 -10.04
N ARG A 58 6.94 9.22 -9.10
CA ARG A 58 6.92 10.69 -8.99
C ARG A 58 6.80 11.12 -7.53
N SER A 59 6.86 12.42 -7.25
CA SER A 59 6.74 12.99 -5.90
C SER A 59 5.54 12.46 -5.12
N ASP A 60 4.42 12.24 -5.79
CA ASP A 60 3.08 11.89 -5.29
C ASP A 60 2.53 10.58 -5.89
N ARG A 61 3.37 9.78 -6.55
CA ARG A 61 2.95 8.55 -7.23
C ARG A 61 3.80 7.33 -6.88
N LEU A 62 3.13 6.22 -6.57
CA LEU A 62 3.71 4.89 -6.42
C LEU A 62 3.23 4.00 -7.58
N ALA A 63 4.13 3.21 -8.15
CA ALA A 63 3.77 2.07 -8.99
C ALA A 63 3.83 0.81 -8.13
N ILE A 64 2.73 0.07 -8.03
CA ILE A 64 2.59 -1.13 -7.21
C ILE A 64 2.14 -2.28 -8.11
N SER A 65 2.81 -3.43 -8.03
CA SER A 65 2.30 -4.66 -8.65
C SER A 65 1.19 -5.26 -7.80
N THR A 66 0.09 -5.67 -8.41
CA THR A 66 -1.05 -6.30 -7.72
C THR A 66 -0.95 -7.84 -7.76
N ALA A 67 -1.84 -8.53 -7.04
CA ALA A 67 -1.97 -9.98 -7.06
C ALA A 67 -2.23 -10.59 -8.46
N THR A 68 -2.56 -9.75 -9.44
CA THR A 68 -2.77 -10.15 -10.84
C THR A 68 -1.58 -9.83 -11.75
N ASP A 69 -0.42 -9.49 -11.17
CA ASP A 69 0.79 -9.01 -11.83
C ASP A 69 0.63 -7.67 -12.60
N ALA A 70 -0.55 -7.04 -12.55
CA ALA A 70 -0.73 -5.70 -13.09
C ALA A 70 0.05 -4.66 -12.28
N ILE A 71 0.79 -3.79 -12.95
CA ILE A 71 1.46 -2.63 -12.35
C ILE A 71 0.52 -1.43 -12.46
N VAL A 72 0.09 -0.90 -11.32
CA VAL A 72 -0.87 0.20 -11.24
C VAL A 72 -0.23 1.42 -10.56
N ASP A 73 -0.52 2.61 -11.09
CA ASP A 73 -0.05 3.89 -10.54
C ASP A 73 -1.06 4.46 -9.53
N TYR A 74 -0.66 4.51 -8.27
CA TYR A 74 -1.43 5.06 -7.16
C TYR A 74 -0.93 6.45 -6.77
N SER A 75 -1.85 7.36 -6.50
CA SER A 75 -1.50 8.61 -5.80
C SER A 75 -1.21 8.31 -4.34
N PHE A 76 -0.24 8.99 -3.74
CA PHE A 76 -0.01 8.85 -2.31
C PHE A 76 0.32 10.18 -1.64
N ARG A 77 0.00 10.26 -0.36
CA ARG A 77 0.39 11.32 0.55
C ARG A 77 0.82 10.71 1.87
N LEU A 78 1.97 11.14 2.38
CA LEU A 78 2.41 10.81 3.73
C LEU A 78 2.36 12.07 4.58
N ALA A 79 1.64 12.00 5.70
CA ALA A 79 1.59 13.06 6.71
C ALA A 79 1.75 12.42 8.09
N ASP A 80 2.81 12.78 8.80
CA ASP A 80 3.18 12.23 10.10
C ASP A 80 3.24 10.68 10.08
N ASP A 81 2.35 10.02 10.81
CA ASP A 81 2.23 8.58 10.90
C ASP A 81 1.10 8.02 10.01
N VAL A 82 0.52 8.83 9.11
CA VAL A 82 -0.58 8.42 8.23
C VAL A 82 -0.17 8.45 6.76
N LEU A 83 -0.24 7.29 6.13
CA LEU A 83 -0.09 7.08 4.69
C LEU A 83 -1.48 7.00 4.05
N GLU A 84 -1.80 7.93 3.17
CA GLU A 84 -2.95 7.87 2.29
C GLU A 84 -2.52 7.41 0.90
N ILE A 85 -3.18 6.38 0.36
CA ILE A 85 -3.00 5.90 -1.01
C ILE A 85 -4.35 5.98 -1.72
N THR A 86 -4.40 6.66 -2.86
CA THR A 86 -5.59 6.81 -3.68
C THR A 86 -5.50 5.94 -4.91
N THR A 87 -6.51 5.07 -5.09
CA THR A 87 -6.63 4.17 -6.25
C THR A 87 -7.07 4.95 -7.50
N PRO A 88 -6.91 4.38 -8.71
CA PRO A 88 -7.42 4.98 -9.94
C PRO A 88 -8.94 5.28 -9.92
N GLU A 89 -9.70 4.50 -9.15
CA GLU A 89 -11.14 4.66 -8.95
C GLU A 89 -11.50 5.71 -7.88
N ALA A 90 -10.51 6.49 -7.43
CA ALA A 90 -10.62 7.51 -6.39
C ALA A 90 -11.00 6.98 -4.99
N LEU A 91 -10.82 5.68 -4.74
CA LEU A 91 -10.89 5.15 -3.38
C LEU A 91 -9.64 5.59 -2.60
N VAL A 92 -9.84 6.13 -1.39
CA VAL A 92 -8.74 6.51 -0.50
C VAL A 92 -8.56 5.43 0.55
N LEU A 93 -7.37 4.85 0.58
CA LEU A 93 -6.91 3.89 1.58
C LEU A 93 -5.98 4.60 2.55
N ARG A 94 -6.27 4.53 3.84
CA ARG A 94 -5.51 5.14 4.91
C ARG A 94 -4.87 4.07 5.75
N TYR A 95 -3.59 4.26 6.01
CA TYR A 95 -2.81 3.41 6.87
C TYR A 95 -2.10 4.24 7.92
N ARG A 96 -2.08 3.75 9.15
CA ARG A 96 -1.23 4.28 10.20
C ARG A 96 0.06 3.49 10.28
N ARG A 97 1.16 4.15 10.59
CA ARG A 97 2.43 3.50 10.90
C ARG A 97 2.22 2.49 12.03
N GLY A 98 2.51 1.23 11.74
CA GLY A 98 2.53 0.17 12.73
C GLY A 98 3.81 0.22 13.57
N PRO A 99 3.84 -0.50 14.70
CA PRO A 99 5.05 -0.66 15.51
C PRO A 99 6.18 -1.38 14.78
#